data_AF-A0AAW8Q8Q1-F1
#
_entry.id   AF-A0AAW8Q8Q1-F1
#
_cell.length_a   1.000
_cell.length_b   1.000
_cell.length_c   1.000
_cell.angle_alpha   90.00
_cell.angle_beta   90.00
_cell.angle_gamma   90.00
#
_symmetry.space_group_name_H-M   'P 1'
#
loop_
_entity.id
_entity.type
_entity.pdbx_description
1 polymer ?
#
loop_
_entity_poly.entity_id
_entity_poly.type
_entity_poly.pdbx_seq_one_letter_code
_entity_poly.pdbx_strand_id
1 'polypeptide(L)'
;IVTLAYSYTTASGDDITETTQAIIGADGVTATFTIDTVDDVYAEGDEVFRVSVSGIVDGDSNPIFEALDVSNAFVDTTISDETDPGPEDTVTVTMSGPANVVEGDTTTDYTVTLSDPAPVGSIVTLAYSYTTASGDDITETTQAIIGADGVTATFTIDTVDDVYAEGDEVFRVSVSGIVDSDSNPIFEALNLDNAFVDTTISDETDPGPEDTVTVTMTGPANVVEGDTTTEYTVTLSDPAPVGSIVTLAYSYTTASGDDITETTQAVIGADGVTATFTIDTVDDVYAEGDEVFRVSVSGIVDSDSNPIFEALNLDNAFVDTTISDETGPGPEDTVTVTMTGPANVVEGDTTTEYTVTLSDPAPVGSVVTLAYSYTTASGDDITETTQAIIGADGVTATFTIDTVDDVYAEGDEVFRVSVSGIVDSDSNPIFEALNLDNAFVDTTISDETGPGPEDTVTVTMTGPANVVEGDTTTEYTVTLSDPAPVGSVVTLAYSYTTASGDDITETTQAIIGADGVTATFTIDTVDDVYAEGDEVFRVSVSGIVDSDSNPIFEALNLDNAFVDTTISDETDPGPEDTVTVTMTGPANVVEGDTTTDYTVTLSDPAPVGSIVTLAYSYTTASGDDITETTQAIIGADG
;
A
#
# COMPACT_ATOMS: atom_id res chain seq x y z
N ILE A 1 -81.59 48.64 -84.48
CA ILE A 1 -80.62 47.88 -83.67
C ILE A 1 -79.25 48.47 -83.94
N VAL A 2 -78.56 48.95 -82.92
CA VAL A 2 -77.15 49.39 -83.00
C VAL A 2 -76.29 48.16 -82.78
N THR A 3 -75.39 47.87 -83.71
CA THR A 3 -74.39 46.80 -83.56
C THR A 3 -73.12 47.40 -82.97
N LEU A 4 -72.59 46.75 -81.95
CA LEU A 4 -71.39 47.17 -81.23
C LEU A 4 -70.19 46.29 -81.65
N ALA A 5 -69.00 46.83 -81.52
CA ALA A 5 -67.74 46.11 -81.72
C ALA A 5 -66.73 46.53 -80.66
N TYR A 6 -65.96 45.56 -80.16
CA TYR A 6 -64.99 45.72 -79.10
C TYR A 6 -63.57 45.56 -79.61
N SER A 7 -62.65 46.31 -79.03
CA SER A 7 -61.21 46.09 -79.18
C SER A 7 -60.51 46.33 -77.86
N TYR A 8 -59.57 45.47 -77.54
CA TYR A 8 -58.89 45.44 -76.25
C TYR A 8 -57.47 45.98 -76.39
N THR A 9 -57.00 46.76 -75.41
CA THR A 9 -55.62 47.28 -75.38
C THR A 9 -54.78 46.64 -74.31
N THR A 10 -55.24 46.68 -73.06
CA THR A 10 -54.65 45.95 -71.92
C THR A 10 -55.63 44.93 -71.33
N ALA A 11 -56.92 45.27 -71.31
CA ALA A 11 -58.04 44.36 -71.04
C ALA A 11 -58.01 43.10 -71.94
N SER A 12 -58.76 42.08 -71.55
CA SER A 12 -59.02 40.85 -72.28
C SER A 12 -60.52 40.63 -72.52
N GLY A 13 -60.86 39.54 -73.22
CA GLY A 13 -62.25 39.17 -73.44
C GLY A 13 -62.93 38.54 -72.21
N ASP A 14 -62.16 38.29 -71.15
CA ASP A 14 -62.62 37.63 -69.93
C ASP A 14 -62.98 38.65 -68.83
N ASP A 15 -62.48 39.90 -68.88
CA ASP A 15 -62.76 40.97 -67.90
C ASP A 15 -64.06 41.75 -68.18
N ILE A 16 -64.73 41.52 -69.32
CA ILE A 16 -66.08 42.05 -69.58
C ILE A 16 -67.03 41.04 -70.23
N THR A 17 -68.32 41.18 -69.94
CA THR A 17 -69.37 40.53 -70.76
C THR A 17 -69.81 41.46 -71.89
N GLU A 18 -69.39 41.17 -73.12
CA GLU A 18 -69.70 42.01 -74.29
C GLU A 18 -71.21 42.11 -74.59
N THR A 19 -71.76 43.33 -74.54
CA THR A 19 -73.07 43.61 -75.14
C THR A 19 -72.89 43.84 -76.66
N THR A 20 -73.36 42.92 -77.50
CA THR A 20 -73.14 42.99 -78.96
C THR A 20 -74.14 43.88 -79.70
N GLN A 21 -75.30 44.15 -79.10
CA GLN A 21 -76.37 44.95 -79.71
C GLN A 21 -77.08 45.84 -78.69
N ALA A 22 -77.41 47.06 -79.08
CA ALA A 22 -78.28 47.96 -78.33
C ALA A 22 -79.53 48.32 -79.15
N ILE A 23 -80.69 48.37 -78.50
CA ILE A 23 -81.96 48.71 -79.18
C ILE A 23 -82.18 50.22 -79.10
N ILE A 24 -82.46 50.84 -80.25
CA ILE A 24 -82.87 52.25 -80.31
C ILE A 24 -84.26 52.35 -79.69
N GLY A 25 -84.40 53.21 -78.69
CA GLY A 25 -85.61 53.44 -77.94
C GLY A 25 -86.74 54.08 -78.76
N ALA A 26 -87.89 54.27 -78.12
CA ALA A 26 -89.09 54.78 -78.78
C ALA A 26 -88.97 56.23 -79.31
N ASP A 27 -87.93 56.97 -78.90
CA ASP A 27 -87.60 58.30 -79.42
C ASP A 27 -86.96 58.25 -80.82
N GLY A 28 -86.51 57.06 -81.25
CA GLY A 28 -85.84 56.85 -82.53
C GLY A 28 -84.42 57.41 -82.61
N VAL A 29 -83.84 57.85 -81.50
CA VAL A 29 -82.54 58.57 -81.48
C VAL A 29 -81.56 57.96 -80.49
N THR A 30 -82.01 57.47 -79.33
CA THR A 30 -81.11 56.99 -78.27
C THR A 30 -81.17 55.47 -78.15
N ALA A 31 -80.01 54.85 -77.94
CA ALA A 31 -79.89 53.47 -77.49
C ALA A 31 -79.03 53.47 -76.22
N THR A 32 -79.50 52.79 -75.19
CA THR A 32 -78.78 52.63 -73.92
C THR A 32 -78.44 51.17 -73.71
N PHE A 33 -77.24 50.88 -73.24
CA PHE A 33 -76.78 49.54 -72.90
C PHE A 33 -75.82 49.63 -71.71
N THR A 34 -75.59 48.51 -71.06
CA THR A 34 -74.57 48.34 -70.02
C THR A 34 -73.56 47.29 -70.49
N ILE A 35 -72.37 47.35 -69.92
CA ILE A 35 -71.33 46.34 -70.05
C ILE A 35 -71.04 45.96 -68.60
N ASP A 36 -71.17 44.67 -68.30
CA ASP A 36 -70.83 44.16 -66.98
C ASP A 36 -69.34 43.81 -67.00
N THR A 37 -68.59 44.28 -66.00
CA THR A 37 -67.21 43.86 -65.75
C THR A 37 -67.24 42.53 -64.99
N VAL A 38 -66.19 41.73 -65.18
CA VAL A 38 -65.96 40.52 -64.41
C VAL A 38 -65.04 40.88 -63.25
N ASP A 39 -65.41 40.37 -62.09
CA ASP A 39 -64.69 40.49 -60.83
C ASP A 39 -63.93 39.17 -60.66
N ASP A 40 -62.60 39.22 -60.51
CA ASP A 40 -61.74 38.04 -60.46
C ASP A 40 -60.66 38.13 -59.36
N VAL A 41 -59.75 37.16 -59.31
CA VAL A 41 -58.79 37.04 -58.21
C VAL A 41 -57.43 37.68 -58.49
N TYR A 42 -57.19 38.15 -59.72
CA TYR A 42 -55.87 38.53 -60.19
C TYR A 42 -55.58 39.99 -59.89
N ALA A 43 -54.39 40.26 -59.34
CA ALA A 43 -53.93 41.63 -59.15
C ALA A 43 -53.46 42.18 -60.50
N GLU A 44 -54.26 43.05 -61.10
CA GLU A 44 -54.02 43.60 -62.42
C GLU A 44 -53.74 45.11 -62.35
N GLY A 45 -53.15 45.63 -63.43
CA GLY A 45 -53.02 47.08 -63.60
C GLY A 45 -54.21 47.62 -64.37
N ASP A 46 -54.41 48.95 -64.37
CA ASP A 46 -55.46 49.60 -65.15
C ASP A 46 -55.62 49.01 -66.58
N GLU A 47 -56.77 48.40 -66.80
CA GLU A 47 -57.10 47.69 -68.02
C GLU A 47 -58.01 48.53 -68.90
N VAL A 48 -57.75 48.58 -70.22
CA VAL A 48 -58.50 49.46 -71.11
C VAL A 48 -59.10 48.69 -72.29
N PHE A 49 -60.43 48.79 -72.42
CA PHE A 49 -61.19 48.33 -73.58
C PHE A 49 -61.87 49.48 -74.32
N ARG A 50 -62.09 49.29 -75.62
CA ARG A 50 -62.83 50.22 -76.48
C ARG A 50 -64.12 49.58 -76.98
N VAL A 51 -65.26 50.23 -76.73
CA VAL A 51 -66.53 49.91 -77.39
C VAL A 51 -66.80 50.91 -78.51
N SER A 52 -67.21 50.41 -79.67
CA SER A 52 -67.49 51.22 -80.86
C SER A 52 -68.77 50.80 -81.57
N VAL A 53 -69.40 51.72 -82.31
CA VAL A 53 -70.55 51.39 -83.16
C VAL A 53 -70.03 50.86 -84.50
N SER A 54 -70.38 49.62 -84.84
CA SER A 54 -70.01 49.00 -86.12
C SER A 54 -71.10 49.13 -87.18
N GLY A 55 -72.36 49.35 -86.78
CA GLY A 55 -73.46 49.55 -87.71
C GLY A 55 -74.80 49.83 -87.05
N ILE A 56 -75.79 50.24 -87.84
CA ILE A 56 -77.18 50.38 -87.41
C ILE A 56 -78.09 49.69 -88.44
N VAL A 57 -78.82 48.67 -87.97
CA VAL A 57 -79.67 47.81 -88.80
C VAL A 57 -81.10 47.72 -88.28
N ASP A 58 -82.05 47.35 -89.13
CA ASP A 58 -83.43 47.05 -88.75
C ASP A 58 -83.57 45.66 -88.10
N GLY A 59 -84.80 45.25 -87.76
CA GLY A 59 -85.08 43.94 -87.16
C GLY A 59 -84.78 42.75 -88.07
N ASP A 60 -84.59 42.98 -89.38
CA ASP A 60 -84.24 41.98 -90.38
C ASP A 60 -82.73 42.06 -90.77
N SER A 61 -81.93 42.79 -89.98
CA SER A 61 -80.49 43.02 -90.20
C SER A 61 -80.14 43.82 -91.46
N ASN A 62 -81.07 44.60 -92.02
CA ASN A 62 -80.77 45.48 -93.16
C ASN A 62 -80.23 46.83 -92.67
N PRO A 63 -79.23 47.44 -93.35
CA PRO A 63 -78.78 48.79 -93.06
C PRO A 63 -79.94 49.80 -93.22
N ILE A 64 -80.10 50.70 -92.24
CA ILE A 64 -81.20 51.68 -92.25
C ILE A 64 -80.80 52.98 -92.97
N PHE A 65 -79.52 53.36 -92.96
CA PHE A 65 -79.02 54.63 -93.50
C PHE A 65 -78.20 54.43 -94.78
N GLU A 66 -78.29 55.36 -95.74
CA GLU A 66 -77.52 55.33 -96.99
C GLU A 66 -76.01 55.58 -96.77
N ALA A 67 -75.65 56.27 -95.69
CA ALA A 67 -74.28 56.45 -95.23
C ALA A 67 -74.27 56.60 -93.70
N LEU A 68 -73.34 55.91 -93.03
CA LEU A 68 -73.15 55.97 -91.59
C LEU A 68 -71.67 56.31 -91.31
N ASP A 69 -71.42 57.42 -90.62
CA ASP A 69 -70.08 57.79 -90.15
C ASP A 69 -69.94 57.36 -88.68
N VAL A 70 -69.07 56.38 -88.45
CA VAL A 70 -68.78 55.82 -87.12
C VAL A 70 -67.39 56.18 -86.61
N SER A 71 -66.66 57.07 -87.32
CA SER A 71 -65.24 57.36 -87.03
C SER A 71 -64.99 57.91 -85.62
N ASN A 72 -65.98 58.59 -85.03
CA ASN A 72 -65.94 59.12 -83.66
C ASN A 72 -66.97 58.45 -82.72
N ALA A 73 -67.54 57.31 -83.11
CA ALA A 73 -68.56 56.62 -82.36
C ALA A 73 -67.96 55.50 -81.49
N PHE A 74 -67.04 55.87 -80.60
CA PHE A 74 -66.39 54.95 -79.67
C PHE A 74 -66.12 55.58 -78.31
N VAL A 75 -65.92 54.75 -77.29
CA VAL A 75 -65.50 55.13 -75.94
C VAL A 75 -64.42 54.17 -75.47
N ASP A 76 -63.33 54.71 -74.93
CA ASP A 76 -62.34 53.95 -74.16
C ASP A 76 -62.77 53.97 -72.69
N THR A 77 -62.85 52.79 -72.09
CA THR A 77 -63.21 52.61 -70.68
C THR A 77 -62.06 51.91 -69.99
N THR A 78 -61.68 52.43 -68.82
CA THR A 78 -60.68 51.82 -67.95
C THR A 78 -61.41 51.02 -66.87
N ILE A 79 -60.98 49.78 -66.67
CA ILE A 79 -61.30 48.92 -65.55
C ILE A 79 -60.09 48.98 -64.62
N SER A 80 -60.34 49.06 -63.32
CA SER A 80 -59.31 49.06 -62.29
C SER A 80 -59.83 48.20 -61.15
N ASP A 81 -58.95 47.41 -60.56
CA ASP A 81 -59.25 46.61 -59.38
C ASP A 81 -59.82 47.46 -58.25
N GLU A 82 -60.66 46.82 -57.46
CA GLU A 82 -61.30 47.35 -56.29
C GLU A 82 -60.24 47.79 -55.27
N THR A 83 -60.46 48.94 -54.63
CA THR A 83 -59.48 49.42 -53.64
C THR A 83 -59.41 48.57 -52.37
N ASP A 84 -60.46 47.80 -52.10
CA ASP A 84 -60.60 46.91 -50.94
C ASP A 84 -61.16 45.55 -51.43
N PRO A 85 -60.31 44.51 -51.57
CA PRO A 85 -60.73 43.20 -52.05
C PRO A 85 -61.79 42.54 -51.15
N GLY A 86 -62.78 41.93 -51.79
CA GLY A 86 -63.84 41.12 -51.22
C GLY A 86 -63.45 39.63 -51.05
N PRO A 87 -64.38 38.81 -50.53
CA PRO A 87 -64.18 37.35 -50.42
C PRO A 87 -63.98 36.64 -51.76
N GLU A 88 -64.53 37.19 -52.83
CA GLU A 88 -64.42 36.71 -54.22
C GLU A 88 -62.99 36.83 -54.78
N ASP A 89 -62.20 37.78 -54.30
CA ASP A 89 -60.84 38.10 -54.80
C ASP A 89 -59.74 37.39 -53.99
N THR A 90 -60.16 36.49 -53.09
CA THR A 90 -59.28 35.82 -52.14
C THR A 90 -58.96 34.40 -52.60
N VAL A 91 -57.71 34.18 -53.02
CA VAL A 91 -57.22 32.82 -53.27
C VAL A 91 -56.89 32.12 -51.96
N THR A 92 -57.50 30.95 -51.76
CA THR A 92 -57.18 30.11 -50.61
C THR A 92 -55.94 29.29 -50.90
N VAL A 93 -54.92 29.46 -50.07
CA VAL A 93 -53.68 28.69 -50.12
C VAL A 93 -53.70 27.66 -49.01
N THR A 94 -53.42 26.41 -49.36
CA THR A 94 -53.23 25.33 -48.40
C THR A 94 -51.88 24.68 -48.61
N MET A 95 -51.28 24.17 -47.54
CA MET A 95 -50.04 23.42 -47.61
C MET A 95 -50.23 22.06 -46.95
N SER A 96 -49.65 21.02 -47.56
CA SER A 96 -49.54 19.68 -46.97
C SER A 96 -48.11 19.20 -47.10
N GLY A 97 -47.60 18.47 -46.12
CA GLY A 97 -46.23 17.95 -46.10
C GLY A 97 -46.05 16.89 -45.00
N PRO A 98 -44.82 16.40 -44.80
CA PRO A 98 -44.52 15.42 -43.77
C PRO A 98 -44.69 16.01 -42.38
N ALA A 99 -45.22 15.20 -41.46
CA ALA A 99 -45.29 15.56 -40.04
C ALA A 99 -43.97 15.30 -39.30
N ASN A 100 -43.16 14.35 -39.80
CA ASN A 100 -41.86 14.04 -39.25
C ASN A 100 -40.86 13.71 -40.36
N VAL A 101 -39.59 13.94 -40.07
CA VAL A 101 -38.42 13.56 -40.87
C VAL A 101 -37.36 13.08 -39.88
N VAL A 102 -36.51 12.15 -40.30
CA VAL A 102 -35.32 11.81 -39.51
C VAL A 102 -34.30 12.91 -39.78
N GLU A 103 -33.43 13.21 -38.84
CA GLU A 103 -32.26 14.03 -39.10
C GLU A 103 -31.42 13.41 -40.25
N GLY A 104 -30.56 14.21 -40.90
CA GLY A 104 -29.81 13.85 -42.12
C GLY A 104 -30.60 13.51 -43.41
N ASP A 105 -31.90 13.23 -43.32
CA ASP A 105 -32.78 12.87 -44.42
C ASP A 105 -33.40 14.09 -45.12
N THR A 106 -33.56 14.01 -46.44
CA THR A 106 -34.43 14.95 -47.16
C THR A 106 -35.90 14.64 -46.87
N THR A 107 -36.68 15.64 -46.45
CA THR A 107 -38.13 15.51 -46.27
C THR A 107 -38.83 15.01 -47.54
N THR A 108 -39.95 14.30 -47.39
CA THR A 108 -40.86 14.10 -48.53
C THR A 108 -41.48 15.43 -48.97
N ASP A 109 -41.89 15.53 -50.24
CA ASP A 109 -42.46 16.75 -50.82
C ASP A 109 -43.51 17.46 -49.95
N TYR A 110 -43.26 18.74 -49.66
CA TYR A 110 -44.31 19.69 -49.33
C TYR A 110 -45.02 20.09 -50.61
N THR A 111 -46.35 20.25 -50.52
CA THR A 111 -47.20 20.65 -51.64
C THR A 111 -48.03 21.85 -51.22
N VAL A 112 -47.84 22.97 -51.91
CA VAL A 112 -48.69 24.15 -51.84
C VAL A 112 -49.79 24.01 -52.89
N THR A 113 -51.04 24.19 -52.51
CA THR A 113 -52.21 24.11 -53.39
C THR A 113 -52.99 25.42 -53.34
N LEU A 114 -53.25 25.99 -54.51
CA LEU A 114 -54.06 27.18 -54.72
C LEU A 114 -55.51 26.79 -55.10
N SER A 115 -56.51 27.55 -54.64
CA SER A 115 -57.90 27.37 -55.08
C SER A 115 -58.11 27.77 -56.55
N ASP A 116 -57.28 28.70 -57.02
CA ASP A 116 -57.36 29.32 -58.34
C ASP A 116 -55.97 29.31 -58.99
N PRO A 117 -55.90 29.14 -60.32
CA PRO A 117 -54.63 28.94 -61.00
C PRO A 117 -53.79 30.22 -61.02
N ALA A 118 -52.51 30.11 -60.70
CA ALA A 118 -51.49 31.10 -61.04
C ALA A 118 -50.84 30.75 -62.39
N PRO A 119 -50.22 31.73 -63.08
CA PRO A 119 -49.41 31.45 -64.26
C PRO A 119 -48.34 30.39 -63.99
N VAL A 120 -48.08 29.52 -64.97
CA VAL A 120 -47.02 28.50 -64.85
C VAL A 120 -45.67 29.19 -64.71
N GLY A 121 -44.90 28.79 -63.69
CA GLY A 121 -43.60 29.40 -63.38
C GLY A 121 -43.66 30.53 -62.34
N SER A 122 -44.84 30.86 -61.83
CA SER A 122 -45.00 31.75 -60.67
C SER A 122 -44.26 31.22 -59.43
N ILE A 123 -43.82 32.12 -58.57
CA ILE A 123 -42.96 31.84 -57.43
C ILE A 123 -43.80 31.87 -56.14
N VAL A 124 -43.76 30.77 -55.41
CA VAL A 124 -44.21 30.69 -54.02
C VAL A 124 -43.05 31.09 -53.12
N THR A 125 -43.24 32.11 -52.32
CA THR A 125 -42.25 32.55 -51.31
C THR A 125 -42.54 31.88 -49.97
N LEU A 126 -41.51 31.32 -49.36
CA LEU A 126 -41.61 30.54 -48.12
C LEU A 126 -41.01 31.32 -46.95
N ALA A 127 -41.55 31.07 -45.76
CA ALA A 127 -41.07 31.65 -44.51
C ALA A 127 -41.05 30.58 -43.41
N TYR A 128 -40.04 30.67 -42.55
CA TYR A 128 -39.75 29.68 -41.52
C TYR A 128 -39.89 30.27 -40.12
N SER A 129 -40.30 29.42 -39.18
CA SER A 129 -40.22 29.69 -37.75
C SER A 129 -39.90 28.42 -36.99
N TYR A 130 -39.08 28.53 -35.95
CA TYR A 130 -38.59 27.40 -35.19
C TYR A 130 -39.21 27.37 -33.80
N THR A 131 -39.62 26.19 -33.34
CA THR A 131 -40.21 26.00 -32.00
C THR A 131 -39.18 25.45 -31.03
N THR A 132 -38.61 24.29 -31.36
CA THR A 132 -37.51 23.65 -30.63
C THR A 132 -36.26 23.50 -31.48
N ALA A 133 -36.44 23.28 -32.79
CA ALA A 133 -35.42 23.34 -33.82
C ALA A 133 -34.70 24.70 -33.87
N SER A 134 -33.65 24.78 -34.68
CA SER A 134 -32.90 25.96 -35.03
C SER A 134 -32.69 26.10 -36.55
N GLY A 135 -32.00 27.18 -36.95
CA GLY A 135 -31.63 27.36 -38.36
C GLY A 135 -30.45 26.50 -38.79
N ASP A 136 -29.79 25.82 -37.85
CA ASP A 136 -28.64 24.97 -38.11
C ASP A 136 -29.05 23.51 -38.40
N ASP A 137 -30.24 23.06 -37.97
CA ASP A 137 -30.75 21.69 -38.18
C ASP A 137 -31.52 21.49 -39.51
N ILE A 138 -31.74 22.57 -40.29
CA ILE A 138 -32.27 22.46 -41.66
C ILE A 138 -31.56 23.38 -42.66
N THR A 139 -31.57 22.99 -43.93
CA THR A 139 -31.31 23.91 -45.04
C THR A 139 -32.62 24.46 -45.59
N GLU A 140 -32.90 25.75 -45.33
CA GLU A 140 -34.14 26.40 -45.78
C GLU A 140 -34.28 26.45 -47.32
N THR A 141 -35.41 25.94 -47.82
CA THR A 141 -35.86 26.20 -49.19
C THR A 141 -36.69 27.48 -49.20
N THR A 142 -36.15 28.55 -49.79
CA THR A 142 -36.80 29.88 -49.72
C THR A 142 -37.94 30.08 -50.74
N GLN A 143 -37.97 29.27 -51.80
CA GLN A 143 -38.93 29.42 -52.90
C GLN A 143 -39.34 28.08 -53.49
N ALA A 144 -40.59 27.98 -53.92
CA ALA A 144 -41.10 26.89 -54.75
C ALA A 144 -41.76 27.44 -56.02
N ILE A 145 -41.85 26.63 -57.08
CA ILE A 145 -42.36 27.09 -58.38
C ILE A 145 -43.71 26.43 -58.68
N ILE A 146 -44.68 27.25 -59.10
CA ILE A 146 -45.98 26.77 -59.57
C ILE A 146 -45.79 25.96 -60.85
N GLY A 147 -46.22 24.71 -60.77
CA GLY A 147 -46.07 23.70 -61.80
C GLY A 147 -46.99 23.91 -63.00
N ALA A 148 -46.96 22.94 -63.91
CA ALA A 148 -47.68 23.01 -65.18
C ALA A 148 -49.21 22.95 -65.04
N ASP A 149 -49.74 22.57 -63.88
CA ASP A 149 -51.17 22.57 -63.59
C ASP A 149 -51.69 23.96 -63.16
N GLY A 150 -50.79 24.91 -62.89
CA GLY A 150 -51.09 26.26 -62.44
C GLY A 150 -51.54 26.36 -60.99
N VAL A 151 -51.72 25.25 -60.27
CA VAL A 151 -52.34 25.26 -58.93
C VAL A 151 -51.48 24.60 -57.86
N THR A 152 -50.43 23.86 -58.23
CA THR A 152 -49.52 23.24 -57.26
C THR A 152 -48.08 23.70 -57.39
N ALA A 153 -47.39 23.85 -56.26
CA ALA A 153 -45.93 23.93 -56.19
C ALA A 153 -45.44 22.90 -55.18
N THR A 154 -44.37 22.18 -55.51
CA THR A 154 -43.73 21.23 -54.60
C THR A 154 -42.29 21.60 -54.31
N PHE A 155 -41.84 21.27 -53.10
CA PHE A 155 -40.46 21.46 -52.65
C PHE A 155 -40.12 20.47 -51.54
N THR A 156 -38.83 20.29 -51.28
CA THR A 156 -38.30 19.53 -50.15
C THR A 156 -37.43 20.45 -49.28
N ILE A 157 -37.15 20.00 -48.08
CA ILE A 157 -36.21 20.59 -47.14
C ILE A 157 -35.24 19.48 -46.75
N ASP A 158 -33.95 19.78 -46.72
CA ASP A 158 -32.93 18.88 -46.20
C ASP A 158 -32.74 19.20 -44.71
N THR A 159 -32.76 18.19 -43.85
CA THR A 159 -32.23 18.32 -42.48
C THR A 159 -30.71 18.23 -42.52
N VAL A 160 -30.07 18.81 -41.52
CA VAL A 160 -28.62 18.64 -41.30
C VAL A 160 -28.42 17.34 -40.55
N ASP A 161 -27.22 16.79 -40.62
CA ASP A 161 -26.80 15.55 -39.94
C ASP A 161 -25.58 15.97 -39.12
N ASP A 162 -25.64 15.86 -37.79
CA ASP A 162 -24.55 16.29 -36.92
C ASP A 162 -24.02 15.22 -35.97
N VAL A 163 -23.63 15.57 -34.74
CA VAL A 163 -23.03 14.61 -33.79
C VAL A 163 -23.76 14.63 -32.45
N TYR A 164 -24.75 15.49 -32.29
CA TYR A 164 -25.35 15.82 -31.02
C TYR A 164 -26.59 14.96 -30.78
N ALA A 165 -26.65 14.35 -29.61
CA ALA A 165 -27.84 13.60 -29.21
C ALA A 165 -28.94 14.60 -28.81
N GLU A 166 -29.89 14.81 -29.71
CA GLU A 166 -30.96 15.78 -29.54
C GLU A 166 -32.32 15.13 -29.28
N GLY A 167 -33.26 15.94 -28.77
CA GLY A 167 -34.65 15.51 -28.63
C GLY A 167 -35.42 15.77 -29.92
N ASP A 168 -36.71 15.40 -29.95
CA ASP A 168 -37.57 15.78 -31.08
C ASP A 168 -37.64 17.31 -31.24
N GLU A 169 -37.31 17.79 -32.43
CA GLU A 169 -37.22 19.21 -32.75
C GLU A 169 -38.27 19.63 -33.77
N VAL A 170 -38.88 20.81 -33.64
CA VAL A 170 -39.99 21.21 -34.53
C VAL A 170 -39.71 22.53 -35.21
N PHE A 171 -39.76 22.52 -36.54
CA PHE A 171 -39.81 23.71 -37.38
C PHE A 171 -41.15 23.83 -38.11
N ARG A 172 -41.49 25.06 -38.50
CA ARG A 172 -42.65 25.39 -39.32
C ARG A 172 -42.20 26.05 -40.61
N VAL A 173 -42.71 25.55 -41.73
CA VAL A 173 -42.65 26.24 -43.03
C VAL A 173 -44.03 26.78 -43.39
N SER A 174 -44.08 28.00 -43.94
CA SER A 174 -45.31 28.68 -44.32
C SER A 174 -45.17 29.43 -45.64
N VAL A 175 -46.27 29.63 -46.36
CA VAL A 175 -46.29 30.52 -47.53
C VAL A 175 -46.42 31.96 -47.04
N SER A 176 -45.57 32.85 -47.56
CA SER A 176 -45.64 34.30 -47.29
C SER A 176 -46.20 35.10 -48.46
N GLY A 177 -46.20 34.55 -49.67
CA GLY A 177 -46.76 35.21 -50.86
C GLY A 177 -46.60 34.40 -52.14
N ILE A 178 -47.36 34.78 -53.16
CA ILE A 178 -47.32 34.23 -54.52
C ILE A 178 -47.06 35.38 -55.49
N VAL A 179 -45.93 35.33 -56.19
CA VAL A 179 -45.45 36.43 -57.02
C VAL A 179 -44.99 35.96 -58.40
N ASP A 180 -44.96 36.87 -59.35
CA ASP A 180 -44.36 36.63 -60.66
C ASP A 180 -42.82 36.68 -60.59
N SER A 181 -42.15 36.52 -61.75
CA SER A 181 -40.69 36.57 -61.84
C SER A 181 -40.08 37.94 -61.50
N ASP A 182 -40.88 39.01 -61.53
CA ASP A 182 -40.49 40.38 -61.21
C ASP A 182 -40.88 40.77 -59.77
N SER A 183 -41.35 39.81 -58.97
CA SER A 183 -41.80 39.98 -57.57
C SER A 183 -43.08 40.82 -57.41
N ASN A 184 -43.92 40.89 -58.44
CA ASN A 184 -45.25 41.49 -58.33
C ASN A 184 -46.24 40.45 -57.79
N PRO A 185 -47.20 40.84 -56.92
CA PRO A 185 -48.26 39.95 -56.49
C PRO A 185 -49.09 39.49 -57.70
N ILE A 186 -49.47 38.21 -57.70
CA ILE A 186 -50.32 37.64 -58.77
C ILE A 186 -51.80 37.77 -58.45
N PHE A 187 -52.15 37.69 -57.17
CA PHE A 187 -53.52 37.73 -56.69
C PHE A 187 -53.75 38.97 -55.83
N GLU A 188 -54.97 39.49 -55.83
CA GLU A 188 -55.36 40.65 -55.03
C GLU A 188 -55.28 40.36 -53.53
N ALA A 189 -55.78 39.20 -53.11
CA ALA A 189 -55.74 38.74 -51.74
C ALA A 189 -55.40 37.25 -51.61
N LEU A 190 -54.68 36.90 -50.54
CA LEU A 190 -54.36 35.53 -50.19
C LEU A 190 -54.92 35.19 -48.80
N ASN A 191 -55.64 34.07 -48.71
CA ASN A 191 -55.90 33.42 -47.44
C ASN A 191 -54.81 32.39 -47.13
N LEU A 192 -53.97 32.71 -46.14
CA LEU A 192 -52.82 31.92 -45.73
C LEU A 192 -53.05 31.16 -44.41
N ASP A 193 -54.27 31.17 -43.87
CA ASP A 193 -54.57 30.63 -42.53
C ASP A 193 -54.21 29.15 -42.37
N ASN A 194 -54.16 28.37 -43.46
CA ASN A 194 -53.77 26.96 -43.48
C ASN A 194 -52.62 26.69 -44.47
N ALA A 195 -51.83 27.71 -44.80
CA ALA A 195 -50.71 27.62 -45.73
C ALA A 195 -49.38 27.35 -45.01
N PHE A 196 -49.38 26.44 -44.04
CA PHE A 196 -48.20 26.07 -43.26
C PHE A 196 -48.21 24.59 -42.88
N VAL A 197 -47.03 24.05 -42.58
CA VAL A 197 -46.83 22.70 -42.03
C VAL A 197 -45.82 22.78 -40.89
N ASP A 198 -46.13 22.10 -39.78
CA ASP A 198 -45.17 21.80 -38.71
C ASP A 198 -44.56 20.43 -39.00
N THR A 199 -43.23 20.35 -38.96
CA THR A 199 -42.48 19.12 -39.18
C THR A 199 -41.53 18.90 -38.03
N THR A 200 -41.56 17.68 -37.49
CA THR A 200 -40.69 17.24 -36.39
C THR A 200 -39.47 16.55 -36.98
N ILE A 201 -38.28 16.98 -36.59
CA ILE A 201 -37.01 16.29 -36.83
C ILE A 201 -36.80 15.37 -35.63
N SER A 202 -36.49 14.11 -35.91
CA SER A 202 -36.10 13.14 -34.89
C SER A 202 -34.72 12.62 -35.24
N ASP A 203 -33.84 12.62 -34.24
CA ASP A 203 -32.50 12.02 -34.30
C ASP A 203 -32.52 10.56 -34.81
N GLU A 204 -31.45 10.16 -35.49
CA GLU A 204 -31.25 8.86 -36.07
C GLU A 204 -31.24 7.77 -35.00
N THR A 205 -31.93 6.67 -35.28
CA THR A 205 -31.92 5.53 -34.34
C THR A 205 -30.64 4.68 -34.40
N ASP A 206 -29.80 4.87 -35.43
CA ASP A 206 -28.57 4.09 -35.67
C ASP A 206 -27.48 5.01 -36.23
N PRO A 207 -26.69 5.63 -35.34
CA PRO A 207 -25.66 6.60 -35.73
C PRO A 207 -24.60 5.99 -36.65
N GLY A 208 -24.28 6.72 -37.71
CA GLY A 208 -23.20 6.49 -38.65
C GLY A 208 -21.81 6.92 -38.12
N PRO A 209 -20.77 6.76 -38.96
CA PRO A 209 -19.42 7.22 -38.64
C PRO A 209 -19.27 8.74 -38.50
N GLU A 210 -20.13 9.50 -39.17
CA GLU A 210 -20.24 10.96 -39.13
C GLU A 210 -20.62 11.47 -37.74
N ASP A 211 -21.46 10.72 -37.02
CA ASP A 211 -22.03 11.11 -35.71
C ASP A 211 -21.12 10.73 -34.53
N THR A 212 -19.91 10.26 -34.84
CA THR A 212 -18.96 9.74 -33.85
C THR A 212 -17.92 10.77 -33.47
N VAL A 213 -18.02 11.30 -32.25
CA VAL A 213 -16.97 12.15 -31.68
C VAL A 213 -15.79 11.31 -31.23
N THR A 214 -14.60 11.65 -31.71
CA THR A 214 -13.35 10.99 -31.29
C THR A 214 -12.83 11.61 -30.02
N VAL A 215 -12.66 10.78 -28.98
CA VAL A 215 -12.10 11.19 -27.69
C VAL A 215 -10.69 10.63 -27.56
N THR A 216 -9.76 11.50 -27.17
CA THR A 216 -8.39 11.09 -26.84
C THR A 216 -8.02 11.57 -25.45
N MET A 217 -7.13 10.84 -24.79
CA MET A 217 -6.58 11.24 -23.49
C MET A 217 -5.06 11.24 -23.55
N THR A 218 -4.45 12.26 -22.95
CA THR A 218 -3.01 12.34 -22.71
C THR A 218 -2.76 12.62 -21.23
N GLY A 219 -1.61 12.18 -20.71
CA GLY A 219 -1.28 12.32 -19.30
C GLY A 219 0.11 11.78 -18.98
N PRO A 220 0.52 11.82 -17.71
CA PRO A 220 1.82 11.29 -17.28
C PRO A 220 1.89 9.77 -17.42
N ALA A 221 3.07 9.30 -17.84
CA ALA A 221 3.38 7.87 -17.84
C ALA A 221 3.84 7.37 -16.47
N ASN A 222 4.38 8.25 -15.63
CA ASN A 222 4.85 7.90 -14.30
C ASN A 222 4.55 9.04 -13.32
N VAL A 223 4.37 8.68 -12.06
CA VAL A 223 4.23 9.56 -10.91
C VAL A 223 4.96 8.90 -9.73
N VAL A 224 5.49 9.70 -8.81
CA VAL A 224 6.03 9.15 -7.57
C VAL A 224 4.85 8.93 -6.61
N GLU A 225 4.95 7.94 -5.74
CA GLU A 225 4.04 7.82 -4.61
C GLU A 225 3.99 9.15 -3.79
N GLY A 226 2.89 9.40 -3.09
CA GLY A 226 2.61 10.65 -2.38
C GLY A 226 2.46 11.95 -3.21
N ASP A 227 2.89 11.97 -4.46
CA ASP A 227 2.82 13.12 -5.37
C ASP A 227 1.49 13.19 -6.16
N THR A 228 0.98 14.41 -6.35
CA THR A 228 -0.08 14.64 -7.34
C THR A 228 0.47 14.49 -8.77
N THR A 229 -0.23 13.74 -9.61
CA THR A 229 0.12 13.60 -11.03
C THR A 229 0.15 14.96 -11.73
N THR A 230 0.97 15.10 -12.78
CA THR A 230 0.75 16.18 -13.76
C THR A 230 -0.60 16.02 -14.44
N GLU A 231 -1.13 17.09 -15.04
CA GLU A 231 -2.48 17.07 -15.64
C GLU A 231 -2.65 15.97 -16.70
N TYR A 232 -3.76 15.23 -16.57
CA TYR A 232 -4.38 14.52 -17.68
C TYR A 232 -5.21 15.50 -18.49
N THR A 233 -5.24 15.32 -19.80
CA THR A 233 -6.03 16.14 -20.73
C THR A 233 -6.86 15.22 -21.62
N VAL A 234 -8.18 15.34 -21.53
CA VAL A 234 -9.14 14.76 -22.47
C VAL A 234 -9.39 15.77 -23.59
N THR A 235 -9.36 15.31 -24.84
CA THR A 235 -9.60 16.12 -26.03
C THR A 235 -10.69 15.49 -26.90
N LEU A 236 -11.67 16.30 -27.28
CA LEU A 236 -12.79 15.95 -28.18
C LEU A 236 -12.50 16.46 -29.61
N SER A 237 -12.94 15.73 -30.63
CA SER A 237 -12.89 16.22 -32.03
C SER A 237 -13.87 17.36 -32.29
N ASP A 238 -14.99 17.35 -31.55
CA ASP A 238 -16.12 18.26 -31.72
C ASP A 238 -16.49 18.87 -30.36
N PRO A 239 -16.97 20.13 -30.34
CA PRO A 239 -17.18 20.85 -29.10
C PRO A 239 -18.39 20.34 -28.33
N ALA A 240 -18.23 20.12 -27.02
CA ALA A 240 -19.33 20.00 -26.08
C ALA A 240 -19.66 21.37 -25.45
N PRO A 241 -20.90 21.57 -24.95
CA PRO A 241 -21.22 22.76 -24.17
C PRO A 241 -20.26 22.99 -23.01
N VAL A 242 -19.87 24.24 -22.75
CA VAL A 242 -18.99 24.58 -21.63
C VAL A 242 -19.62 24.14 -20.32
N GLY A 243 -18.87 23.43 -19.49
CA GLY A 243 -19.36 22.86 -18.23
C GLY A 243 -19.90 21.44 -18.33
N SER A 244 -19.88 20.83 -19.52
CA SER A 244 -20.17 19.40 -19.69
C SER A 244 -19.22 18.53 -18.88
N ILE A 245 -19.68 17.35 -18.48
CA ILE A 245 -18.99 16.45 -17.57
C ILE A 245 -18.39 15.28 -18.35
N VAL A 246 -17.08 15.11 -18.21
CA VAL A 246 -16.36 13.88 -18.58
C VAL A 246 -16.45 12.92 -17.40
N THR A 247 -17.02 11.75 -17.61
CA THR A 247 -16.99 10.67 -16.61
C THR A 247 -15.77 9.78 -16.81
N LEU A 248 -15.07 9.49 -15.72
CA LEU A 248 -13.83 8.73 -15.71
C LEU A 248 -14.05 7.36 -15.07
N ALA A 249 -13.36 6.36 -15.59
CA ALA A 249 -13.35 4.99 -15.09
C ALA A 249 -11.92 4.48 -14.92
N TYR A 250 -11.71 3.69 -13.87
CA TYR A 250 -10.40 3.19 -13.47
C TYR A 250 -10.30 1.68 -13.58
N SER A 251 -9.11 1.20 -13.89
CA SER A 251 -8.75 -0.21 -13.77
C SER A 251 -7.32 -0.35 -13.31
N TYR A 252 -7.07 -1.33 -12.45
CA TYR A 252 -5.77 -1.52 -11.80
C TYR A 252 -5.10 -2.79 -12.33
N THR A 253 -3.81 -2.70 -12.65
CA THR A 253 -3.03 -3.84 -13.16
C THR A 253 -2.21 -4.46 -12.03
N THR A 254 -1.31 -3.67 -11.44
CA THR A 254 -0.51 -4.05 -10.27
C THR A 254 -0.83 -3.18 -9.06
N ALA A 255 -1.21 -1.92 -9.30
CA ALA A 255 -1.81 -1.03 -8.32
C ALA A 255 -3.11 -1.60 -7.72
N SER A 256 -3.61 -0.93 -6.70
CA SER A 256 -4.89 -1.10 -6.02
C SER A 256 -5.67 0.22 -5.96
N GLY A 257 -6.91 0.15 -5.45
CA GLY A 257 -7.70 1.37 -5.22
C GLY A 257 -7.26 2.17 -4.00
N ASP A 258 -6.34 1.64 -3.19
CA ASP A 258 -5.82 2.30 -1.99
C ASP A 258 -4.60 3.18 -2.30
N ASP A 259 -3.88 2.95 -3.42
CA ASP A 259 -2.69 3.73 -3.80
C ASP A 259 -3.01 5.03 -4.56
N ILE A 260 -4.27 5.27 -4.92
CA ILE A 260 -4.71 6.55 -5.51
C ILE A 260 -6.02 7.05 -4.93
N THR A 261 -6.22 8.37 -4.97
CA THR A 261 -7.54 8.97 -4.83
C THR A 261 -8.15 9.22 -6.22
N GLU A 262 -9.16 8.43 -6.58
CA GLU A 262 -9.83 8.53 -7.88
C GLU A 262 -10.52 9.90 -8.09
N THR A 263 -10.12 10.61 -9.15
CA THR A 263 -10.93 11.70 -9.71
C THR A 263 -11.99 11.10 -10.63
N THR A 264 -13.26 11.15 -10.23
CA THR A 264 -14.36 10.49 -10.97
C THR A 264 -14.89 11.28 -12.16
N GLN A 265 -14.65 12.60 -12.17
CA GLN A 265 -15.17 13.51 -13.19
C GLN A 265 -14.18 14.62 -13.51
N ALA A 266 -14.17 15.03 -14.78
CA ALA A 266 -13.53 16.27 -15.24
C ALA A 266 -14.56 17.14 -15.97
N VAL A 267 -14.28 18.44 -16.10
CA VAL A 267 -15.23 19.40 -16.68
C VAL A 267 -14.66 19.95 -17.98
N ILE A 268 -15.49 19.96 -19.03
CA ILE A 268 -15.16 20.59 -20.31
C ILE A 268 -15.00 22.10 -20.11
N GLY A 269 -13.83 22.58 -20.48
CA GLY A 269 -13.38 23.96 -20.32
C GLY A 269 -14.05 24.93 -21.29
N ALA A 270 -13.57 26.17 -21.26
CA ALA A 270 -14.14 27.26 -22.05
C ALA A 270 -13.91 27.15 -23.56
N ASP A 271 -13.01 26.26 -24.00
CA ASP A 271 -12.79 25.97 -25.43
C ASP A 271 -13.78 24.95 -26.01
N GLY A 272 -14.58 24.31 -25.15
CA GLY A 272 -15.58 23.31 -25.53
C GLY A 272 -14.99 21.94 -25.89
N VAL A 273 -13.67 21.78 -25.96
CA VAL A 273 -13.04 20.56 -26.50
C VAL A 273 -12.04 19.93 -25.56
N THR A 274 -11.63 20.60 -24.47
CA THR A 274 -10.70 20.03 -23.49
C THR A 274 -11.27 19.96 -22.09
N ALA A 275 -10.93 18.89 -21.36
CA ALA A 275 -11.06 18.80 -19.91
C ALA A 275 -9.74 18.35 -19.30
N THR A 276 -9.32 18.99 -18.21
CA THR A 276 -8.12 18.58 -17.46
C THR A 276 -8.46 18.14 -16.05
N PHE A 277 -7.64 17.23 -15.52
CA PHE A 277 -7.74 16.77 -14.13
C PHE A 277 -6.38 16.22 -13.67
N THR A 278 -6.23 16.07 -12.35
CA THR A 278 -5.10 15.38 -11.72
C THR A 278 -5.61 14.22 -10.89
N ILE A 279 -4.71 13.32 -10.53
CA ILE A 279 -4.95 12.22 -9.60
C ILE A 279 -3.89 12.35 -8.52
N ASP A 280 -4.30 12.19 -7.26
CA ASP A 280 -3.36 12.14 -6.14
C ASP A 280 -3.01 10.67 -5.90
N THR A 281 -1.71 10.34 -5.81
CA THR A 281 -1.27 9.06 -5.24
C THR A 281 -1.30 9.15 -3.71
N VAL A 282 -1.43 8.00 -3.06
CA VAL A 282 -1.37 7.87 -1.61
C VAL A 282 0.06 7.53 -1.23
N ASP A 283 0.53 8.09 -0.13
CA ASP A 283 1.86 7.88 0.47
C ASP A 283 1.70 6.91 1.65
N ASP A 284 2.44 5.81 1.69
CA ASP A 284 2.38 4.85 2.77
C ASP A 284 3.75 4.37 3.33
N VAL A 285 3.79 3.23 4.00
CA VAL A 285 5.01 2.74 4.70
C VAL A 285 5.65 1.57 4.01
N TYR A 286 5.03 1.04 2.96
CA TYR A 286 5.38 -0.23 2.34
C TYR A 286 6.40 -0.03 1.24
N ALA A 287 7.43 -0.87 1.24
CA ALA A 287 8.36 -0.93 0.14
C ALA A 287 7.73 -1.79 -0.96
N GLU A 288 7.20 -1.15 -1.97
CA GLU A 288 6.54 -1.77 -3.09
C GLU A 288 7.45 -1.69 -4.33
N GLY A 289 6.90 -2.03 -5.48
CA GLY A 289 7.61 -1.86 -6.73
C GLY A 289 6.63 -1.43 -7.80
N ASP A 290 7.14 -0.77 -8.84
CA ASP A 290 6.35 -0.10 -9.88
C ASP A 290 4.93 -0.65 -10.10
N GLU A 291 3.95 0.15 -9.70
CA GLU A 291 2.54 -0.19 -9.75
C GLU A 291 1.84 0.54 -10.88
N VAL A 292 0.83 -0.05 -11.52
CA VAL A 292 0.19 0.54 -12.70
C VAL A 292 -1.32 0.60 -12.57
N PHE A 293 -1.86 1.80 -12.68
CA PHE A 293 -3.28 2.06 -12.87
C PHE A 293 -3.57 2.64 -14.26
N ARG A 294 -4.80 2.45 -14.72
CA ARG A 294 -5.34 3.03 -15.95
C ARG A 294 -6.54 3.90 -15.61
N VAL A 295 -6.54 5.12 -16.13
CA VAL A 295 -7.73 5.98 -16.18
C VAL A 295 -8.24 6.05 -17.62
N SER A 296 -9.56 6.03 -17.79
CA SER A 296 -10.23 6.06 -19.09
C SER A 296 -11.49 6.92 -19.06
N VAL A 297 -11.91 7.46 -20.20
CA VAL A 297 -13.22 8.11 -20.34
C VAL A 297 -14.29 7.05 -20.53
N SER A 298 -15.39 7.15 -19.78
CA SER A 298 -16.56 6.29 -19.95
C SER A 298 -17.73 6.99 -20.65
N GLY A 299 -17.76 8.32 -20.67
CA GLY A 299 -18.83 9.08 -21.32
C GLY A 299 -18.68 10.59 -21.15
N ILE A 300 -19.43 11.33 -21.97
CA ILE A 300 -19.52 12.79 -21.95
C ILE A 300 -21.00 13.14 -21.81
N VAL A 301 -21.36 13.84 -20.75
CA VAL A 301 -22.76 14.13 -20.40
C VAL A 301 -22.95 15.58 -19.97
N ASP A 302 -24.19 16.05 -20.05
CA ASP A 302 -24.57 17.34 -19.49
C ASP A 302 -24.67 17.30 -17.95
N SER A 303 -25.11 18.41 -17.34
CA SER A 303 -25.29 18.49 -15.88
C SER A 303 -26.40 17.59 -15.33
N ASP A 304 -27.31 17.13 -16.17
CA ASP A 304 -28.44 16.25 -15.82
C ASP A 304 -28.16 14.78 -16.18
N SER A 305 -26.92 14.46 -16.58
CA SER A 305 -26.45 13.13 -16.99
C SER A 305 -27.06 12.62 -18.30
N ASN A 306 -27.52 13.50 -19.18
CA ASN A 306 -27.92 13.13 -20.54
C ASN A 306 -26.69 13.07 -21.45
N PRO A 307 -26.59 12.10 -22.36
CA PRO A 307 -25.57 12.11 -23.42
C PRO A 307 -25.62 13.42 -24.22
N ILE A 308 -24.45 13.95 -24.56
CA ILE A 308 -24.35 15.14 -25.42
C ILE A 308 -24.18 14.75 -26.89
N PHE A 309 -23.49 13.64 -27.13
CA PHE A 309 -23.19 13.14 -28.47
C PHE A 309 -23.92 11.83 -28.69
N GLU A 310 -24.31 11.56 -29.93
CA GLU A 310 -24.94 10.31 -30.33
C GLU A 310 -24.00 9.12 -30.15
N ALA A 311 -22.74 9.28 -30.59
CA ALA A 311 -21.71 8.26 -30.49
C ALA A 311 -20.34 8.80 -30.04
N LEU A 312 -19.61 7.97 -29.30
CA LEU A 312 -18.24 8.26 -28.86
C LEU A 312 -17.28 7.17 -29.31
N ASN A 313 -16.16 7.56 -29.92
CA ASN A 313 -15.01 6.69 -30.08
C ASN A 313 -14.04 6.90 -28.90
N LEU A 314 -13.96 5.88 -28.04
CA LEU A 314 -13.16 5.88 -26.82
C LEU A 314 -11.88 5.03 -26.92
N ASP A 315 -11.54 4.54 -28.11
CA ASP A 315 -10.44 3.57 -28.31
C ASP A 315 -9.08 4.08 -27.84
N ASN A 316 -8.87 5.40 -27.81
CA ASN A 316 -7.63 6.05 -27.34
C ASN A 316 -7.91 7.06 -26.20
N ALA A 317 -9.03 6.92 -25.50
CA ALA A 317 -9.45 7.80 -24.42
C ALA A 317 -8.99 7.28 -23.05
N PHE A 318 -7.76 6.77 -22.95
CA PHE A 318 -7.19 6.24 -21.71
C PHE A 318 -5.70 6.51 -21.59
N VAL A 319 -5.18 6.48 -20.37
CA VAL A 319 -3.75 6.57 -20.05
C VAL A 319 -3.41 5.54 -18.98
N ASP A 320 -2.31 4.83 -19.17
CA ASP A 320 -1.66 4.01 -18.14
C ASP A 320 -0.61 4.87 -17.43
N THR A 321 -0.63 4.88 -16.11
CA THR A 321 0.33 5.61 -15.28
C THR A 321 0.95 4.67 -14.27
N THR A 322 2.28 4.68 -14.21
CA THR A 322 3.07 3.93 -13.24
C THR A 322 3.32 4.77 -12.00
N ILE A 323 2.99 4.24 -10.82
CA ILE A 323 3.38 4.77 -9.52
C ILE A 323 4.71 4.09 -9.15
N SER A 324 5.64 4.86 -8.61
CA SER A 324 6.90 4.34 -8.10
C SER A 324 7.17 4.95 -6.73
N ASP A 325 7.60 4.14 -5.78
CA ASP A 325 8.00 4.60 -4.44
C ASP A 325 9.04 5.72 -4.50
N GLU A 326 9.06 6.48 -3.43
CA GLU A 326 9.98 7.56 -3.16
C GLU A 326 11.41 7.00 -3.00
N THR A 327 12.36 7.64 -3.67
CA THR A 327 13.78 7.25 -3.51
C THR A 327 14.39 7.64 -2.16
N GLY A 328 13.63 8.27 -1.27
CA GLY A 328 14.13 8.88 -0.05
C GLY A 328 13.06 9.02 1.01
N PRO A 329 12.86 8.00 1.86
CA PRO A 329 11.73 7.94 2.75
C PRO A 329 11.72 9.08 3.78
N GLY A 330 10.55 9.70 3.93
CA GLY A 330 10.17 10.67 4.93
C GLY A 330 9.76 10.05 6.27
N PRO A 331 9.31 10.90 7.22
CA PRO A 331 8.80 10.44 8.51
C PRO A 331 7.54 9.58 8.43
N GLU A 332 6.72 9.79 7.39
CA GLU A 332 5.50 9.07 7.06
C GLU A 332 5.78 7.58 6.74
N ASP A 333 6.89 7.29 6.08
CA ASP A 333 7.24 5.94 5.58
C ASP A 333 7.96 5.06 6.62
N THR A 334 8.01 5.55 7.87
CA THR A 334 8.79 4.92 8.94
C THR A 334 7.91 4.13 9.90
N VAL A 335 8.03 2.80 9.85
CA VAL A 335 7.40 1.93 10.84
C VAL A 335 8.19 1.95 12.14
N THR A 336 7.51 2.26 13.24
CA THR A 336 8.11 2.23 14.57
C THR A 336 8.08 0.81 15.13
N VAL A 337 9.26 0.29 15.47
CA VAL A 337 9.42 -1.03 16.09
C VAL A 337 9.77 -0.86 17.56
N THR A 338 9.05 -1.57 18.41
CA THR A 338 9.34 -1.62 19.85
C THR A 338 9.51 -3.07 20.28
N MET A 339 10.30 -3.30 21.32
CA MET A 339 10.46 -4.61 21.93
C MET A 339 10.19 -4.52 23.44
N THR A 340 9.49 -5.52 23.96
CA THR A 340 9.30 -5.73 25.40
C THR A 340 9.68 -7.15 25.75
N GLY A 341 10.12 -7.38 26.99
CA GLY A 341 10.58 -8.70 27.43
C GLY A 341 10.95 -8.70 28.92
N PRO A 342 11.40 -9.84 29.45
CA PRO A 342 11.85 -9.94 30.83
C PRO A 342 13.08 -9.07 31.08
N ALA A 343 13.16 -8.47 32.27
CA ALA A 343 14.37 -7.78 32.72
C ALA A 343 15.38 -8.74 33.37
N ASN A 344 14.91 -9.89 33.85
CA ASN A 344 15.74 -10.89 34.51
C ASN A 344 15.24 -12.31 34.17
N VAL A 345 16.15 -13.26 34.20
CA VAL A 345 15.93 -14.70 34.07
C VAL A 345 16.92 -15.42 34.99
N VAL A 346 16.54 -16.58 35.50
CA VAL A 346 17.48 -17.41 36.26
C VAL A 346 18.27 -18.26 35.26
N GLU A 347 19.53 -18.54 35.54
CA GLU A 347 20.32 -19.49 34.76
C GLU A 347 19.60 -20.87 34.67
N GLY A 348 19.84 -21.59 33.57
CA GLY A 348 19.10 -22.81 33.20
C GLY A 348 17.60 -22.68 32.86
N ASP A 349 16.95 -21.54 33.13
CA ASP A 349 15.54 -21.29 32.79
C ASP A 349 15.34 -20.73 31.36
N THR A 350 14.22 -21.09 30.73
CA THR A 350 13.74 -20.35 29.56
C THR A 350 13.15 -19.01 29.99
N THR A 351 13.61 -17.93 29.37
CA THR A 351 13.03 -16.58 29.55
C THR A 351 11.52 -16.56 29.32
N THR A 352 10.81 -15.66 30.00
CA THR A 352 9.44 -15.32 29.56
C THR A 352 9.48 -14.65 28.18
N GLU A 353 8.35 -14.67 27.49
CA GLU A 353 8.23 -14.21 26.12
C GLU A 353 8.70 -12.75 25.90
N TYR A 354 9.56 -12.56 24.91
CA TYR A 354 9.83 -11.27 24.29
C TYR A 354 8.77 -11.01 23.23
N THR A 355 8.31 -9.76 23.14
CA THR A 355 7.32 -9.32 22.15
C THR A 355 7.87 -8.13 21.37
N VAL A 356 8.00 -8.30 20.07
CA VAL A 356 8.23 -7.23 19.09
C VAL A 356 6.88 -6.70 18.64
N THR A 357 6.72 -5.39 18.59
CA THR A 357 5.48 -4.72 18.14
C THR A 357 5.79 -3.67 17.08
N LEU A 358 5.04 -3.71 15.99
CA LEU A 358 5.10 -2.74 14.89
C LEU A 358 3.95 -1.72 15.00
N SER A 359 4.18 -0.49 14.55
CA SER A 359 3.11 0.51 14.40
C SER A 359 2.14 0.18 13.27
N ASP A 360 2.63 -0.51 12.25
CA ASP A 360 1.92 -0.82 11.01
C ASP A 360 2.07 -2.32 10.69
N PRO A 361 1.06 -2.93 10.07
CA PRO A 361 1.02 -4.38 9.89
C PRO A 361 2.00 -4.85 8.83
N ALA A 362 2.70 -5.94 9.10
CA ALA A 362 3.41 -6.73 8.10
C ALA A 362 2.55 -7.94 7.66
N PRO A 363 2.79 -8.52 6.48
CA PRO A 363 2.18 -9.79 6.10
C PRO A 363 2.38 -10.87 7.16
N VAL A 364 1.36 -11.70 7.42
CA VAL A 364 1.46 -12.81 8.37
C VAL A 364 2.54 -13.79 7.92
N GLY A 365 3.44 -14.16 8.82
CA GLY A 365 4.57 -15.02 8.50
C GLY A 365 5.86 -14.28 8.11
N SER A 366 5.83 -12.95 8.06
CA SER A 366 7.04 -12.12 7.91
C SER A 366 8.06 -12.40 9.02
N VAL A 367 9.34 -12.23 8.71
CA VAL A 367 10.46 -12.63 9.56
C VAL A 367 11.11 -11.41 10.21
N VAL A 368 11.17 -11.41 11.54
CA VAL A 368 11.93 -10.46 12.34
C VAL A 368 13.31 -11.05 12.62
N THR A 369 14.37 -10.37 12.19
CA THR A 369 15.75 -10.81 12.44
C THR A 369 16.29 -10.19 13.72
N LEU A 370 16.79 -11.03 14.62
CA LEU A 370 17.30 -10.64 15.93
C LEU A 370 18.82 -10.55 15.94
N ALA A 371 19.35 -9.60 16.71
CA ALA A 371 20.77 -9.39 16.92
C ALA A 371 21.09 -9.28 18.41
N TYR A 372 22.22 -9.85 18.80
CA TYR A 372 22.64 -9.95 20.20
C TYR A 372 23.90 -9.13 20.46
N SER A 373 23.97 -8.56 21.66
CA SER A 373 25.21 -8.00 22.20
C SER A 373 25.33 -8.33 23.69
N TYR A 374 26.53 -8.68 24.10
CA TYR A 374 26.81 -9.15 25.45
C TYR A 374 27.58 -8.07 26.21
N THR A 375 27.17 -7.77 27.45
CA THR A 375 27.83 -6.75 28.27
C THR A 375 28.72 -7.37 29.34
N THR A 376 28.14 -8.21 30.20
CA THR A 376 28.88 -9.06 31.16
C THR A 376 28.73 -10.53 30.84
N ALA A 377 27.58 -10.93 30.29
CA ALA A 377 27.34 -12.24 29.70
C ALA A 377 28.32 -12.56 28.54
N SER A 378 28.27 -13.79 28.08
CA SER A 378 28.93 -14.38 26.93
C SER A 378 27.92 -15.06 26.00
N GLY A 379 28.39 -15.51 24.84
CA GLY A 379 27.55 -16.28 23.91
C GLY A 379 27.32 -17.73 24.32
N ASP A 380 28.01 -18.19 25.38
CA ASP A 380 27.89 -19.54 25.90
C ASP A 380 26.80 -19.65 27.00
N ASP A 381 26.37 -18.53 27.61
CA ASP A 381 25.33 -18.52 28.67
C ASP A 381 23.90 -18.47 28.11
N ILE A 382 23.71 -18.32 26.79
CA ILE A 382 22.40 -18.39 26.13
C ILE A 382 22.42 -19.19 24.83
N THR A 383 21.26 -19.75 24.48
CA THR A 383 21.00 -20.21 23.11
C THR A 383 20.26 -19.11 22.34
N GLU A 384 20.94 -18.44 21.41
CA GLU A 384 20.35 -17.37 20.61
C GLU A 384 19.18 -17.84 19.73
N THR A 385 18.01 -17.22 19.94
CA THR A 385 16.93 -17.25 18.95
C THR A 385 17.22 -16.20 17.88
N THR A 386 17.49 -16.62 16.64
CA THR A 386 17.93 -15.70 15.57
C THR A 386 16.79 -14.99 14.86
N GLN A 387 15.58 -15.56 14.90
CA GLN A 387 14.42 -15.05 14.20
C GLN A 387 13.14 -15.23 15.01
N ALA A 388 12.23 -14.26 14.86
CA ALA A 388 10.85 -14.38 15.30
C ALA A 388 9.91 -14.15 14.11
N ILE A 389 8.67 -14.64 14.20
CA ILE A 389 7.71 -14.62 13.09
C ILE A 389 6.53 -13.73 13.45
N ILE A 390 6.14 -12.85 12.52
CA ILE A 390 4.95 -12.02 12.65
C ILE A 390 3.70 -12.90 12.68
N GLY A 391 2.94 -12.77 13.76
CA GLY A 391 1.75 -13.53 14.06
C GLY A 391 0.54 -13.15 13.21
N ALA A 392 -0.61 -13.73 13.55
CA ALA A 392 -1.84 -13.57 12.80
C ALA A 392 -2.47 -12.17 12.89
N ASP A 393 -2.04 -11.34 13.84
CA ASP A 393 -2.47 -9.94 13.97
C ASP A 393 -1.70 -9.00 13.04
N GLY A 394 -0.64 -9.48 12.38
CA GLY A 394 0.21 -8.69 11.47
C GLY A 394 1.16 -7.72 12.17
N VAL A 395 1.07 -7.54 13.49
CA VAL A 395 1.78 -6.47 14.20
C VAL A 395 2.61 -6.95 15.38
N THR A 396 2.53 -8.24 15.74
CA THR A 396 3.37 -8.79 16.82
C THR A 396 4.17 -10.01 16.37
N ALA A 397 5.41 -10.11 16.84
CA ALA A 397 6.20 -11.34 16.82
C ALA A 397 6.68 -11.64 18.23
N THR A 398 6.64 -12.92 18.60
CA THR A 398 7.07 -13.34 19.93
C THR A 398 8.10 -14.46 19.87
N PHE A 399 8.96 -14.51 20.87
CA PHE A 399 10.01 -15.52 21.00
C PHE A 399 10.48 -15.66 22.45
N THR A 400 11.16 -16.76 22.74
CA THR A 400 11.89 -16.98 23.99
C THR A 400 13.36 -17.20 23.69
N ILE A 401 14.18 -17.05 24.72
CA ILE A 401 15.60 -17.36 24.76
C ILE A 401 15.81 -18.32 25.91
N ASP A 402 16.54 -19.41 25.67
CA ASP A 402 16.97 -20.33 26.71
C ASP A 402 18.31 -19.86 27.25
N THR A 403 18.46 -19.77 28.58
CA THR A 403 19.78 -19.68 29.21
C THR A 403 20.39 -21.07 29.30
N VAL A 404 21.72 -21.12 29.32
CA VAL A 404 22.46 -22.35 29.58
C VAL A 404 22.55 -22.53 31.09
N ASP A 405 22.73 -23.76 31.54
CA ASP A 405 22.85 -24.18 32.94
C ASP A 405 24.24 -24.81 33.06
N ASP A 406 25.09 -24.32 33.95
CA ASP A 406 26.44 -24.87 34.09
C ASP A 406 26.85 -25.24 35.52
N VAL A 407 28.12 -25.12 35.90
CA VAL A 407 28.62 -25.53 37.23
C VAL A 407 29.27 -24.38 37.98
N TYR A 408 29.36 -23.21 37.35
CA TYR A 408 30.15 -22.09 37.80
C TYR A 408 29.30 -21.14 38.62
N ALA A 409 29.82 -20.77 39.78
CA ALA A 409 29.18 -19.73 40.59
C ALA A 409 29.51 -18.37 40.00
N GLU A 410 28.54 -17.78 39.31
CA GLU A 410 28.73 -16.53 38.58
C GLU A 410 27.98 -15.35 39.23
N GLY A 411 28.32 -14.14 38.77
CA GLY A 411 27.59 -12.94 39.18
C GLY A 411 26.42 -12.68 38.24
N ASP A 412 25.61 -11.65 38.52
CA ASP A 412 24.59 -11.22 37.57
C ASP A 412 25.21 -10.83 36.21
N GLU A 413 24.76 -11.46 35.15
CA GLU A 413 25.25 -11.30 33.79
C GLU A 413 24.21 -10.67 32.88
N VAL A 414 24.59 -9.83 31.91
CA VAL A 414 23.61 -9.09 31.09
C VAL A 414 23.89 -9.24 29.60
N PHE A 415 22.85 -9.69 28.88
CA PHE A 415 22.79 -9.68 27.42
C PHE A 415 21.70 -8.72 26.93
N ARG A 416 21.85 -8.25 25.69
CA ARG A 416 20.87 -7.46 24.95
C ARG A 416 20.44 -8.20 23.70
N VAL A 417 19.13 -8.30 23.50
CA VAL A 417 18.53 -8.69 22.22
C VAL A 417 17.90 -7.47 21.55
N SER A 418 18.04 -7.36 20.23
CA SER A 418 17.54 -6.24 19.44
C SER A 418 17.01 -6.70 18.08
N VAL A 419 16.09 -5.94 17.48
CA VAL A 419 15.67 -6.14 16.09
C VAL A 419 16.68 -5.50 15.16
N SER A 420 17.06 -6.21 14.10
CA SER A 420 17.97 -5.71 13.06
C SER A 420 17.29 -5.51 11.70
N GLY A 421 16.14 -6.13 11.47
CA GLY A 421 15.38 -5.99 10.24
C GLY A 421 14.11 -6.84 10.24
N ILE A 422 13.20 -6.50 9.33
CA ILE A 422 11.92 -7.18 9.11
C ILE A 422 11.76 -7.37 7.61
N VAL A 423 11.52 -8.61 7.18
CA VAL A 423 11.42 -8.99 5.75
C VAL A 423 10.29 -9.98 5.53
N ASP A 424 9.84 -10.12 4.29
CA ASP A 424 8.86 -11.13 3.91
C ASP A 424 9.48 -12.55 3.90
N SER A 425 8.70 -13.56 3.53
CA SER A 425 9.17 -14.94 3.45
C SER A 425 10.24 -15.19 2.37
N ASP A 426 10.36 -14.28 1.40
CA ASP A 426 11.32 -14.33 0.29
C ASP A 426 12.54 -13.41 0.53
N SER A 427 12.64 -12.83 1.73
CA SER A 427 13.71 -11.90 2.15
C SER A 427 13.70 -10.54 1.45
N ASN A 428 12.54 -10.10 0.93
CA ASN A 428 12.37 -8.74 0.44
C ASN A 428 12.01 -7.80 1.61
N PRO A 429 12.47 -6.53 1.56
CA PRO A 429 11.94 -5.49 2.45
C PRO A 429 10.42 -5.40 2.32
N ILE A 430 9.74 -5.20 3.45
CA ILE A 430 8.29 -4.96 3.49
C ILE A 430 8.00 -3.47 3.65
N PHE A 431 8.85 -2.78 4.41
CA PHE A 431 8.70 -1.38 4.73
C PHE A 431 9.85 -0.60 4.15
N GLU A 432 9.59 0.65 3.78
CA GLU A 432 10.63 1.55 3.28
C GLU A 432 11.65 1.90 4.35
N ALA A 433 11.18 2.20 5.57
CA ALA A 433 12.02 2.54 6.71
C ALA A 433 11.54 1.90 8.02
N LEU A 434 12.51 1.59 8.88
CA LEU A 434 12.29 1.09 10.24
C LEU A 434 12.93 2.01 11.27
N ASN A 435 12.16 2.43 12.27
CA ASN A 435 12.70 3.01 13.49
C ASN A 435 12.93 1.92 14.54
N LEU A 436 14.20 1.63 14.80
CA LEU A 436 14.65 0.57 15.71
C LEU A 436 15.17 1.11 17.06
N ASP A 437 15.02 2.40 17.33
CA ASP A 437 15.63 3.06 18.50
C ASP A 437 15.18 2.45 19.85
N ASN A 438 13.98 1.86 19.90
CA ASN A 438 13.43 1.19 21.09
C ASN A 438 13.12 -0.30 20.83
N ALA A 439 13.72 -0.89 19.80
CA ALA A 439 13.51 -2.28 19.43
C ALA A 439 14.53 -3.23 20.08
N PHE A 440 14.79 -3.05 21.38
CA PHE A 440 15.74 -3.88 22.13
C PHE A 440 15.31 -4.07 23.59
N VAL A 441 15.81 -5.13 24.23
CA VAL A 441 15.64 -5.43 25.66
C VAL A 441 16.99 -5.89 26.23
N ASP A 442 17.33 -5.37 27.41
CA ASP A 442 18.42 -5.89 28.25
C ASP A 442 17.85 -6.87 29.27
N THR A 443 18.46 -8.05 29.37
CA THR A 443 18.03 -9.11 30.28
C THR A 443 19.22 -9.54 31.14
N THR A 444 18.98 -9.60 32.44
CA THR A 444 19.96 -10.05 33.42
C THR A 444 19.76 -11.53 33.71
N ILE A 445 20.78 -12.35 33.51
CA ILE A 445 20.86 -13.73 33.96
C ILE A 445 21.38 -13.69 35.40
N SER A 446 20.67 -14.36 36.30
CA SER A 446 21.13 -14.56 37.67
C SER A 446 21.29 -16.05 37.93
N ASP A 447 22.45 -16.42 38.45
CA ASP A 447 22.77 -17.75 38.97
C ASP A 447 21.66 -18.27 39.92
N GLU A 448 21.39 -19.57 39.86
CA GLU A 448 20.38 -20.24 40.67
C GLU A 448 20.73 -20.27 42.15
N THR A 449 19.72 -20.01 42.97
CA THR A 449 19.90 -20.04 44.43
C THR A 449 19.99 -21.45 45.02
N GLY A 450 19.94 -22.50 44.21
CA GLY A 450 19.72 -23.87 44.66
C GLY A 450 20.27 -24.92 43.71
N PRO A 451 21.58 -25.23 43.80
CA PRO A 451 22.25 -26.13 42.85
C PRO A 451 21.63 -27.53 42.84
N GLY A 452 21.34 -27.98 41.63
CA GLY A 452 20.98 -29.33 41.23
C GLY A 452 22.20 -30.25 41.00
N PRO A 453 21.94 -31.47 40.50
CA PRO A 453 23.00 -32.44 40.15
C PRO A 453 23.92 -31.99 39.01
N GLU A 454 23.37 -31.22 38.07
CA GLU A 454 24.04 -30.57 36.95
C GLU A 454 25.15 -29.62 37.42
N ASP A 455 24.90 -28.88 38.50
CA ASP A 455 25.77 -27.83 39.04
C ASP A 455 26.86 -28.34 39.99
N THR A 456 27.02 -29.66 40.06
CA THR A 456 27.90 -30.31 41.03
C THR A 456 29.17 -30.85 40.40
N VAL A 457 30.29 -30.18 40.69
CA VAL A 457 31.61 -30.69 40.32
C VAL A 457 32.02 -31.86 41.21
N THR A 458 32.34 -32.98 40.59
CA THR A 458 32.84 -34.16 41.31
C THR A 458 34.34 -34.04 41.57
N VAL A 459 34.72 -34.09 42.85
CA VAL A 459 36.12 -34.04 43.27
C VAL A 459 36.56 -35.42 43.76
N THR A 460 37.69 -35.88 43.24
CA THR A 460 38.32 -37.13 43.68
C THR A 460 39.76 -36.88 44.11
N MET A 461 40.24 -37.68 45.04
CA MET A 461 41.65 -37.64 45.46
C MET A 461 42.28 -39.02 45.34
N THR A 462 43.50 -39.06 44.85
CA THR A 462 44.35 -40.26 44.83
C THR A 462 45.69 -39.95 45.46
N GLY A 463 46.34 -40.94 46.05
CA GLY A 463 47.61 -40.75 46.74
C GLY A 463 48.16 -42.06 47.31
N PRO A 464 49.32 -42.00 47.99
CA PRO A 464 49.94 -43.18 48.59
C PRO A 464 49.11 -43.73 49.75
N ALA A 465 48.95 -45.07 49.79
CA ALA A 465 48.34 -45.75 50.93
C ALA A 465 49.31 -45.89 52.11
N ASN A 466 50.62 -45.82 51.87
CA ASN A 466 51.64 -45.96 52.89
C ASN A 466 52.83 -45.05 52.58
N VAL A 467 53.53 -44.60 53.62
CA VAL A 467 54.77 -43.84 53.58
C VAL A 467 55.64 -44.31 54.76
N VAL A 468 56.95 -44.22 54.64
CA VAL A 468 57.86 -44.52 55.76
C VAL A 468 58.04 -43.24 56.59
N GLU A 469 58.24 -43.39 57.88
CA GLU A 469 58.63 -42.27 58.75
C GLU A 469 59.89 -41.57 58.23
N GLY A 470 59.96 -40.25 58.38
CA GLY A 470 61.00 -39.39 57.80
C GLY A 470 61.01 -39.20 56.27
N ASP A 471 60.22 -39.96 55.51
CA ASP A 471 60.10 -39.82 54.06
C ASP A 471 58.99 -38.81 53.65
N THR A 472 59.23 -38.05 52.59
CA THR A 472 58.16 -37.33 51.89
C THR A 472 57.27 -38.32 51.14
N THR A 473 55.94 -38.20 51.29
CA THR A 473 54.99 -39.02 50.54
C THR A 473 55.19 -38.88 49.03
N THR A 474 54.84 -39.91 48.25
CA THR A 474 54.58 -39.68 46.82
C THR A 474 53.40 -38.71 46.65
N GLU A 475 53.28 -38.16 45.45
CA GLU A 475 52.29 -37.12 45.15
C GLU A 475 50.85 -37.58 45.40
N TYR A 476 50.07 -36.74 46.10
CA TYR A 476 48.62 -36.77 46.09
C TYR A 476 48.12 -35.96 44.90
N THR A 477 47.07 -36.45 44.24
CA THR A 477 46.44 -35.78 43.10
C THR A 477 44.96 -35.61 43.38
N VAL A 478 44.51 -34.37 43.43
CA VAL A 478 43.10 -33.98 43.40
C VAL A 478 42.70 -33.82 41.94
N THR A 479 41.57 -34.41 41.53
CA THR A 479 41.03 -34.33 40.17
C THR A 479 39.58 -33.85 40.21
N LEU A 480 39.27 -32.85 39.37
CA LEU A 480 37.94 -32.26 39.20
C LEU A 480 37.29 -32.80 37.92
N SER A 481 35.96 -32.94 37.89
CA SER A 481 35.22 -33.27 36.66
C SER A 481 35.21 -32.13 35.64
N ASP A 482 35.25 -30.89 36.15
CA ASP A 482 35.11 -29.67 35.37
C ASP A 482 36.26 -28.71 35.71
N PRO A 483 36.73 -27.90 34.75
CA PRO A 483 37.92 -27.10 34.92
C PRO A 483 37.69 -25.92 35.86
N ALA A 484 38.62 -25.70 36.79
CA ALA A 484 38.77 -24.44 37.52
C ALA A 484 39.81 -23.54 36.84
N PRO A 485 39.76 -22.21 37.04
CA PRO A 485 40.82 -21.32 36.60
C PRO A 485 42.21 -21.77 37.09
N VAL A 486 43.23 -21.67 36.23
CA VAL A 486 44.60 -22.02 36.59
C VAL A 486 45.06 -21.16 37.77
N GLY A 487 45.61 -21.79 38.81
CA GLY A 487 46.01 -21.11 40.04
C GLY A 487 44.95 -21.10 41.14
N SER A 488 43.77 -21.68 40.89
CA SER A 488 42.74 -21.88 41.93
C SER A 488 43.27 -22.72 43.09
N VAL A 489 42.75 -22.45 44.29
CA VAL A 489 43.27 -22.99 45.55
C VAL A 489 42.36 -24.11 46.05
N VAL A 490 42.92 -25.30 46.22
CA VAL A 490 42.29 -26.44 46.89
C VAL A 490 42.68 -26.40 48.36
N THR A 491 41.70 -26.29 49.26
CA THR A 491 41.94 -26.29 50.71
C THR A 491 41.86 -27.70 51.27
N LEU A 492 42.93 -28.12 51.95
CA LEU A 492 43.07 -29.46 52.50
C LEU A 492 42.72 -29.49 53.99
N ALA A 493 42.11 -30.57 54.43
CA ALA A 493 41.73 -30.82 55.82
C ALA A 493 42.22 -32.20 56.26
N TYR A 494 42.69 -32.27 57.50
CA TYR A 494 43.32 -33.44 58.08
C TYR A 494 42.49 -34.02 59.23
N SER A 495 42.51 -35.35 59.34
CA SER A 495 42.04 -36.05 60.52
C SER A 495 42.95 -37.22 60.84
N TYR A 496 43.17 -37.45 62.12
CA TYR A 496 44.13 -38.43 62.61
C TYR A 496 43.38 -39.57 63.30
N THR A 497 43.76 -40.82 62.99
CA THR A 497 43.12 -42.00 63.59
C THR A 497 44.02 -42.65 64.64
N THR A 498 45.22 -43.07 64.26
CA THR A 498 46.28 -43.51 65.18
C THR A 498 47.47 -42.57 65.19
N ALA A 499 47.69 -41.83 64.10
CA ALA A 499 48.65 -40.74 64.02
C ALA A 499 48.22 -39.53 64.90
N SER A 500 49.06 -38.51 64.89
CA SER A 500 49.01 -37.25 65.60
C SER A 500 49.45 -36.11 64.66
N GLY A 501 49.22 -34.87 65.09
CA GLY A 501 49.67 -33.70 64.33
C GLY A 501 51.18 -33.47 64.37
N ASP A 502 51.91 -34.20 65.22
CA ASP A 502 53.35 -34.10 65.33
C ASP A 502 54.07 -35.06 64.36
N ASP A 503 53.38 -36.07 63.79
CA ASP A 503 53.97 -37.10 62.92
C ASP A 503 54.07 -36.65 61.45
N ILE A 504 53.40 -35.56 61.09
CA ILE A 504 53.43 -34.99 59.73
C ILE A 504 53.55 -33.47 59.75
N THR A 505 54.10 -32.91 58.67
CA THR A 505 53.93 -31.49 58.35
C THR A 505 52.75 -31.32 57.40
N GLU A 506 51.64 -30.76 57.87
CA GLU A 506 50.43 -30.55 57.06
C GLU A 506 50.68 -29.59 55.88
N THR A 507 50.34 -30.05 54.68
CA THR A 507 50.18 -29.18 53.51
C THR A 507 48.75 -28.67 53.50
N THR A 508 48.55 -27.38 53.76
CA THR A 508 47.19 -26.82 53.93
C THR A 508 46.48 -26.53 52.61
N GLN A 509 47.22 -26.37 51.52
CA GLN A 509 46.68 -25.99 50.22
C GLN A 509 47.42 -26.69 49.08
N ALA A 510 46.68 -27.01 48.02
CA ALA A 510 47.22 -27.39 46.72
C ALA A 510 46.70 -26.43 45.65
N ILE A 511 47.41 -26.29 44.54
CA ILE A 511 47.08 -25.33 43.48
C ILE A 511 46.69 -26.07 42.21
N ILE A 512 45.57 -25.68 41.62
CA ILE A 512 45.11 -26.20 40.32
C ILE A 512 46.13 -25.82 39.24
N GLY A 513 46.62 -26.85 38.56
CA GLY A 513 47.65 -26.79 37.55
C GLY A 513 47.17 -26.22 36.23
N ALA A 514 48.05 -26.26 35.23
CA ALA A 514 47.80 -25.67 33.92
C ALA A 514 46.74 -26.40 33.09
N ASP A 515 46.34 -27.61 33.48
CA ASP A 515 45.25 -28.35 32.86
C ASP A 515 43.86 -27.93 33.35
N GLY A 516 43.80 -27.12 34.42
CA GLY A 516 42.55 -26.63 35.02
C GLY A 516 41.82 -27.68 35.87
N VAL A 517 42.23 -28.95 35.85
CA VAL A 517 41.46 -30.05 36.47
C VAL A 517 42.25 -30.86 37.50
N THR A 518 43.57 -30.66 37.61
CA THR A 518 44.37 -31.35 38.62
C THR A 518 45.11 -30.40 39.56
N ALA A 519 45.17 -30.75 40.85
CA ALA A 519 46.08 -30.14 41.82
C ALA A 519 46.90 -31.24 42.49
N THR A 520 48.18 -30.99 42.68
CA THR A 520 49.08 -31.98 43.29
C THR A 520 49.85 -31.42 44.48
N PHE A 521 50.15 -32.29 45.45
CA PHE A 521 50.91 -31.94 46.64
C PHE A 521 51.59 -33.18 47.26
N THR A 522 52.56 -32.94 48.15
CA THR A 522 53.17 -33.96 49.00
C THR A 522 52.97 -33.60 50.47
N ILE A 523 53.18 -34.57 51.34
CA ILE A 523 53.19 -34.39 52.80
C ILE A 523 54.51 -34.97 53.29
N ASP A 524 55.19 -34.24 54.17
CA ASP A 524 56.40 -34.74 54.82
C ASP A 524 55.99 -35.43 56.13
N THR A 525 56.45 -36.66 56.35
CA THR A 525 56.42 -37.29 57.68
C THR A 525 57.60 -36.81 58.51
N VAL A 526 57.44 -36.82 59.83
CA VAL A 526 58.49 -36.43 60.78
C VAL A 526 59.26 -37.69 61.18
N ASP A 527 60.59 -37.62 61.15
CA ASP A 527 61.51 -38.66 61.63
C ASP A 527 61.81 -38.39 63.11
N ASP A 528 61.31 -39.23 64.02
CA ASP A 528 61.53 -39.06 65.46
C ASP A 528 62.36 -40.17 66.12
N VAL A 529 62.48 -40.18 67.46
CA VAL A 529 63.37 -41.11 68.18
C VAL A 529 62.67 -42.42 68.61
N TYR A 530 61.37 -42.52 68.37
CA TYR A 530 60.51 -43.55 68.92
C TYR A 530 60.15 -44.58 67.86
N ALA A 531 60.50 -45.84 68.12
CA ALA A 531 59.98 -46.95 67.33
C ALA A 531 58.47 -47.13 67.62
N GLU A 532 57.63 -46.76 66.66
CA GLU A 532 56.17 -46.74 66.79
C GLU A 532 55.48 -47.87 66.00
N GLY A 533 54.16 -47.96 66.16
CA GLY A 533 53.34 -48.86 65.35
C GLY A 533 52.93 -48.20 64.03
N ASP A 534 52.17 -48.89 63.19
CA ASP A 534 51.58 -48.24 62.00
C ASP A 534 50.59 -47.14 62.43
N GLU A 535 50.81 -45.93 61.93
CA GLU A 535 50.03 -44.74 62.27
C GLU A 535 49.27 -44.21 61.06
N VAL A 536 48.00 -43.85 61.20
CA VAL A 536 47.15 -43.51 60.05
C VAL A 536 46.59 -42.10 60.18
N PHE A 537 46.86 -41.28 59.17
CA PHE A 537 46.22 -39.99 58.94
C PHE A 537 45.37 -40.02 57.67
N ARG A 538 44.37 -39.13 57.61
CA ARG A 538 43.53 -38.86 56.45
C ARG A 538 43.72 -37.42 56.01
N VAL A 539 43.98 -37.23 54.73
CA VAL A 539 43.87 -35.92 54.06
C VAL A 539 42.62 -35.90 53.19
N SER A 540 41.91 -34.76 53.17
CA SER A 540 40.67 -34.56 52.42
C SER A 540 40.58 -33.16 51.84
N VAL A 541 39.81 -32.97 50.77
CA VAL A 541 39.45 -31.64 50.26
C VAL A 541 38.28 -31.08 51.06
N SER A 542 38.37 -29.81 51.42
CA SER A 542 37.31 -29.08 52.13
C SER A 542 36.67 -27.96 51.32
N GLY A 543 37.33 -27.50 50.26
CA GLY A 543 36.81 -26.48 49.35
C GLY A 543 37.78 -26.13 48.24
N ILE A 544 37.25 -25.50 47.19
CA ILE A 544 38.01 -25.02 46.03
C ILE A 544 37.54 -23.58 45.77
N VAL A 545 38.49 -22.65 45.70
CA VAL A 545 38.21 -21.21 45.52
C VAL A 545 39.21 -20.60 44.54
N ASP A 546 38.86 -19.44 43.98
CA ASP A 546 39.78 -18.67 43.14
C ASP A 546 40.92 -18.03 43.97
N SER A 547 41.79 -17.26 43.32
CA SER A 547 42.89 -16.57 44.01
C SER A 547 42.44 -15.49 45.01
N ASP A 548 41.21 -15.00 44.87
CA ASP A 548 40.59 -13.97 45.71
C ASP A 548 39.65 -14.57 46.79
N SER A 549 39.63 -15.91 46.90
CA SER A 549 38.80 -16.69 47.84
C SER A 549 37.30 -16.66 47.54
N ASN A 550 36.90 -16.41 46.30
CA ASN A 550 35.52 -16.59 45.86
C ASN A 550 35.25 -18.06 45.48
N PRO A 551 34.04 -18.59 45.72
CA PRO A 551 33.61 -19.85 45.13
C PRO A 551 33.76 -19.78 43.60
N ILE A 552 34.23 -20.88 43.00
CA ILE A 552 34.31 -21.04 41.54
C ILE A 552 33.12 -21.84 41.04
N PHE A 553 32.72 -22.84 41.81
CA PHE A 553 31.63 -23.74 41.50
C PHE A 553 30.51 -23.53 42.50
N GLU A 554 29.28 -23.74 42.07
CA GLU A 554 28.13 -23.66 42.97
C GLU A 554 28.11 -24.81 43.98
N ALA A 555 28.40 -26.03 43.52
CA ALA A 555 28.43 -27.22 44.37
C ALA A 555 29.65 -28.11 44.12
N LEU A 556 30.12 -28.74 45.21
CA LEU A 556 31.20 -29.72 45.19
C LEU A 556 30.73 -31.05 45.78
N ASN A 557 30.92 -32.14 45.04
CA ASN A 557 30.84 -33.49 45.58
C ASN A 557 32.20 -33.93 46.09
N LEU A 558 32.35 -33.98 47.41
CA LEU A 558 33.59 -34.31 48.12
C LEU A 558 33.62 -35.74 48.67
N ASP A 559 32.62 -36.58 48.35
CA ASP A 559 32.45 -37.91 48.96
C ASP A 559 33.66 -38.84 48.75
N ASN A 560 34.43 -38.64 47.66
CA ASN A 560 35.63 -39.41 47.33
C ASN A 560 36.90 -38.53 47.26
N ALA A 561 36.85 -37.34 47.85
CA ALA A 561 37.95 -36.37 47.83
C ALA A 561 38.88 -36.53 49.04
N PHE A 562 39.23 -37.78 49.41
CA PHE A 562 40.12 -38.06 50.54
C PHE A 562 41.00 -39.29 50.31
N VAL A 563 42.12 -39.37 51.03
CA VAL A 563 43.02 -40.53 51.06
C VAL A 563 43.44 -40.80 52.50
N ASP A 564 43.43 -42.08 52.89
CA ASP A 564 44.04 -42.57 54.14
C ASP A 564 45.45 -43.05 53.85
N THR A 565 46.42 -42.60 54.65
CA THR A 565 47.82 -42.94 54.48
C THR A 565 48.38 -43.45 55.80
N THR A 566 49.05 -44.60 55.73
CA THR A 566 49.70 -45.25 56.86
C THR A 566 51.18 -44.87 56.88
N ILE A 567 51.64 -44.28 57.97
CA ILE A 567 53.04 -44.07 58.30
C ILE A 567 53.53 -45.37 58.96
N SER A 568 54.62 -45.92 58.45
CA SER A 568 55.33 -47.03 59.07
C SER A 568 56.71 -46.57 59.50
N ASP A 569 57.05 -46.85 60.75
CA ASP A 569 58.40 -46.73 61.35
C ASP A 569 59.48 -47.28 60.40
N GLU A 570 60.63 -46.62 60.36
CA GLU A 570 61.71 -46.98 59.45
C GLU A 570 62.40 -48.28 59.88
N THR A 571 62.77 -49.10 58.89
CA THR A 571 63.35 -50.41 59.20
C THR A 571 64.84 -50.37 59.57
N ASP A 572 65.51 -49.23 59.35
CA ASP A 572 66.94 -49.04 59.60
C ASP A 572 67.18 -47.66 60.25
N PRO A 573 67.34 -47.61 61.58
CA PRO A 573 67.49 -46.37 62.33
C PRO A 573 68.69 -45.52 61.86
N GLY A 574 68.42 -44.26 61.59
CA GLY A 574 69.35 -43.20 61.28
C GLY A 574 69.95 -42.49 62.51
N PRO A 575 70.62 -41.35 62.28
CA PRO A 575 71.18 -40.53 63.35
C PRO A 575 70.11 -39.92 64.25
N GLU A 576 68.92 -39.68 63.71
CA GLU A 576 67.84 -38.98 64.39
C GLU A 576 67.15 -39.91 65.40
N ASP A 577 67.20 -41.22 65.16
CA ASP A 577 66.80 -42.31 66.07
C ASP A 577 67.79 -42.58 67.21
N THR A 578 68.92 -41.89 67.23
CA THR A 578 69.99 -42.19 68.18
C THR A 578 69.83 -41.40 69.46
N VAL A 579 69.23 -42.04 70.47
CA VAL A 579 69.26 -41.51 71.83
C VAL A 579 70.67 -41.62 72.42
N THR A 580 71.28 -40.48 72.76
CA THR A 580 72.59 -40.46 73.42
C THR A 580 72.45 -40.63 74.93
N VAL A 581 73.27 -41.51 75.49
CA VAL A 581 73.29 -41.78 76.93
C VAL A 581 74.58 -41.23 77.52
N THR A 582 74.46 -40.33 78.49
CA THR A 582 75.59 -39.87 79.29
C THR A 582 75.47 -40.35 80.72
N MET A 583 76.60 -40.70 81.32
CA MET A 583 76.65 -41.13 82.72
C MET A 583 77.66 -40.26 83.45
N THR A 584 77.23 -39.69 84.56
CA THR A 584 78.11 -38.93 85.47
C THR A 584 78.11 -39.59 86.83
N GLY A 585 79.25 -39.54 87.51
CA GLY A 585 79.40 -40.13 88.83
C GLY A 585 80.81 -39.92 89.39
N PRO A 586 81.08 -40.41 90.60
CA PRO A 586 82.35 -40.18 91.28
C PRO A 586 83.52 -40.87 90.56
N ALA A 587 84.54 -40.09 90.18
CA ALA A 587 85.76 -40.60 89.54
C ALA A 587 86.72 -41.31 90.51
N ASN A 588 86.59 -41.03 91.81
CA ASN A 588 87.33 -41.69 92.88
C ASN A 588 86.38 -41.97 94.04
N VAL A 589 86.54 -43.15 94.63
CA VAL A 589 85.79 -43.59 95.80
C VAL A 589 86.79 -44.18 96.79
N VAL A 590 86.49 -44.09 98.08
CA VAL A 590 87.32 -44.68 99.14
C VAL A 590 86.75 -46.06 99.47
N GLU A 591 87.63 -47.06 99.62
CA GLU A 591 87.23 -48.43 99.96
C GLU A 591 86.43 -48.46 101.28
N GLY A 592 85.21 -49.01 101.22
CA GLY A 592 84.27 -49.10 102.35
C GLY A 592 83.18 -48.02 102.42
N ASP A 593 83.27 -46.96 101.60
CA ASP A 593 82.24 -45.91 101.53
C ASP A 593 81.18 -46.22 100.45
N THR A 594 79.95 -45.74 100.68
CA THR A 594 78.92 -45.72 99.62
C THR A 594 79.27 -44.61 98.63
N THR A 595 79.23 -44.92 97.34
CA THR A 595 79.47 -43.91 96.29
C THR A 595 78.39 -42.84 96.33
N THR A 596 78.70 -41.61 95.91
CA THR A 596 77.65 -40.67 95.52
C THR A 596 76.90 -41.21 94.29
N ASP A 597 75.69 -40.70 94.08
CA ASP A 597 74.83 -41.18 93.01
C ASP A 597 75.50 -41.08 91.64
N TYR A 598 75.33 -42.13 90.85
CA TYR A 598 75.58 -42.08 89.42
C TYR A 598 74.27 -41.62 88.75
N THR A 599 74.36 -40.60 87.91
CA THR A 599 73.21 -40.10 87.13
C THR A 599 73.39 -40.51 85.68
N VAL A 600 72.38 -41.17 85.13
CA VAL A 600 72.26 -41.44 83.69
C VAL A 600 71.31 -40.41 83.11
N THR A 601 71.70 -39.77 82.02
CA THR A 601 70.90 -38.77 81.33
C THR A 601 70.79 -39.17 79.86
N LEU A 602 69.55 -39.27 79.38
CA LEU A 602 69.22 -39.48 77.97
C LEU A 602 69.07 -38.12 77.27
N SER A 603 69.36 -38.05 75.96
CA SER A 603 69.06 -36.86 75.16
C SER A 603 67.57 -36.64 74.98
N ASP A 604 66.78 -37.72 74.99
CA ASP A 604 65.36 -37.73 74.69
C ASP A 604 64.59 -38.51 75.77
N PRO A 605 63.30 -38.19 75.99
CA PRO A 605 62.51 -38.86 77.00
C PRO A 605 62.38 -40.36 76.69
N ALA A 606 62.51 -41.21 77.72
CA ALA A 606 62.08 -42.60 77.62
C ALA A 606 60.77 -42.79 78.39
N PRO A 607 59.93 -43.78 78.02
CA PRO A 607 58.73 -44.09 78.80
C PRO A 607 59.05 -44.34 80.28
N VAL A 608 58.25 -43.74 81.18
CA VAL A 608 58.43 -43.89 82.63
C VAL A 608 58.41 -45.37 83.02
N GLY A 609 59.40 -45.81 83.79
CA GLY A 609 59.56 -47.22 84.15
C GLY A 609 60.54 -48.00 83.26
N SER A 610 61.13 -47.37 82.24
CA SER A 610 62.20 -47.94 81.43
C SER A 610 63.41 -48.37 82.29
N ILE A 611 64.05 -49.49 81.92
CA ILE A 611 65.12 -50.13 82.71
C ILE A 611 66.47 -49.80 82.09
N VAL A 612 67.34 -49.13 82.84
CA VAL A 612 68.76 -48.98 82.52
C VAL A 612 69.52 -50.15 83.13
N THR A 613 70.12 -51.00 82.30
CA THR A 613 70.96 -52.11 82.79
C THR A 613 72.41 -51.65 82.86
N LEU A 614 73.04 -51.77 84.03
CA LEU A 614 74.43 -51.38 84.23
C LEU A 614 75.34 -52.60 84.10
N ALA A 615 76.44 -52.43 83.37
CA ALA A 615 77.50 -53.43 83.24
C ALA A 615 78.78 -52.91 83.87
N TYR A 616 79.41 -53.74 84.70
CA TYR A 616 80.67 -53.42 85.37
C TYR A 616 81.82 -54.16 84.68
N SER A 617 82.94 -53.46 84.49
CA SER A 617 84.19 -54.08 84.07
C SER A 617 85.31 -53.65 85.01
N TYR A 618 86.13 -54.60 85.40
CA TYR A 618 87.16 -54.38 86.40
C TYR A 618 88.54 -54.50 85.75
N THR A 619 89.40 -53.51 85.98
CA THR A 619 90.79 -53.52 85.50
C THR A 619 91.75 -54.01 86.59
N THR A 620 91.69 -53.40 87.77
CA THR A 620 92.52 -53.76 88.94
C THR A 620 91.70 -54.10 90.18
N ALA A 621 90.39 -53.84 90.16
CA ALA A 621 89.45 -54.24 91.21
C ALA A 621 88.94 -55.67 90.95
N SER A 622 88.34 -56.27 91.97
CA SER A 622 87.65 -57.56 91.99
C SER A 622 86.14 -57.33 92.11
N GLY A 623 85.32 -58.28 91.61
CA GLY A 623 83.87 -58.26 91.84
C GLY A 623 83.46 -58.37 93.32
N ASP A 624 84.40 -58.73 94.21
CA ASP A 624 84.21 -58.71 95.66
C ASP A 624 84.42 -57.30 96.27
N ASP A 625 84.98 -56.34 95.51
CA ASP A 625 85.36 -55.01 96.02
C ASP A 625 84.19 -54.00 95.97
N ILE A 626 83.13 -54.28 95.21
CA ILE A 626 81.93 -53.44 95.11
C ILE A 626 80.66 -54.29 95.18
N THR A 627 79.55 -53.70 95.64
CA THR A 627 78.22 -54.27 95.42
C THR A 627 77.63 -53.67 94.15
N GLU A 628 77.50 -54.48 93.10
CA GLU A 628 76.96 -54.04 91.82
C GLU A 628 75.47 -53.72 91.90
N THR A 629 75.06 -52.57 91.35
CA THR A 629 73.65 -52.29 91.05
C THR A 629 73.42 -52.64 89.59
N THR A 630 72.69 -53.72 89.32
CA THR A 630 72.56 -54.24 87.95
C THR A 630 71.52 -53.48 87.12
N GLN A 631 70.58 -52.78 87.76
CA GLN A 631 69.51 -52.05 87.09
C GLN A 631 69.16 -50.76 87.81
N ALA A 632 68.86 -49.72 87.04
CA ALA A 632 68.18 -48.50 87.48
C ALA A 632 66.88 -48.33 86.67
N ILE A 633 65.91 -47.62 87.24
CA ILE A 633 64.61 -47.36 86.60
C ILE A 633 64.50 -45.86 86.34
N ILE A 634 64.09 -45.49 85.13
CA ILE A 634 63.82 -44.10 84.76
C ILE A 634 62.58 -43.61 85.51
N GLY A 635 62.77 -42.56 86.33
CA GLY A 635 61.75 -41.99 87.20
C GLY A 635 60.81 -41.02 86.48
N ALA A 636 59.84 -40.47 87.20
CA ALA A 636 58.85 -39.54 86.63
C ALA A 636 59.42 -38.18 86.18
N ASP A 637 60.66 -37.88 86.55
CA ASP A 637 61.30 -36.58 86.30
C ASP A 637 62.19 -36.59 85.04
N GLY A 638 62.20 -37.68 84.26
CA GLY A 638 63.00 -37.86 83.04
C GLY A 638 64.40 -38.35 83.31
#